data_AF-A0AAV2FDQ5-F1
#
_entry.id   AF-A0AAV2FDQ5-F1
#
_cell.length_a   1.000
_cell.length_b   1.000
_cell.length_c   1.000
_cell.angle_alpha   90.00
_cell.angle_beta   90.00
_cell.angle_gamma   90.00
#
_symmetry.space_group_name_H-M   'P 1'
#
loop_
_entity.id
_entity.type
_entity.pdbx_description
1 polymer ?
#
loop_
_entity_poly.entity_id
_entity_poly.type
_entity_poly.pdbx_seq_one_letter_code
_entity_poly.pdbx_strand_id
1 'polypeptide(L)'
;MDPIDDSLCWDFLDNFIDETASSSFLWPSSNSGSVEIDFSSSVAVSQEKESTRKRVRSDSCSKPGAKACRERLRREKLNDRFQDLSAVLEPGRPAKADKPAIIDDAIRILTQLKSEAKELKDTNEKLQEEIKSLKAEKNELREEKLTLKADKEKMEQHVKAMAVPTPPPGLMPAAAYHAGATKMPPMYPSYSLVPMWQYLPPAAYDTSRDHELRPPAA
;
A
#
# COMPACT_ATOMS: atom_id res chain seq x y z
N MET A 1 -33.20 -0.50 18.30
CA MET A 1 -31.90 -0.08 17.74
C MET A 1 -30.97 -1.23 17.97
N ASP A 2 -30.95 -2.16 17.02
CA ASP A 2 -30.09 -3.35 17.10
C ASP A 2 -28.63 -2.92 16.95
N PRO A 3 -27.70 -3.43 17.78
CA PRO A 3 -26.30 -3.14 17.63
C PRO A 3 -25.82 -3.84 16.37
N ILE A 4 -25.45 -3.05 15.36
CA ILE A 4 -24.72 -3.54 14.20
C ILE A 4 -23.48 -4.24 14.76
N ASP A 5 -23.37 -5.53 14.46
CA ASP A 5 -22.33 -6.39 14.99
C ASP A 5 -20.98 -5.93 14.42
N ASP A 6 -20.29 -5.07 15.17
CA ASP A 6 -18.95 -4.57 14.91
C ASP A 6 -17.99 -5.68 14.49
N SER A 7 -18.22 -6.94 14.91
CA SER A 7 -17.39 -8.09 14.55
C SER A 7 -17.36 -8.34 13.04
N LEU A 8 -18.49 -8.18 12.33
CA LEU A 8 -18.58 -8.43 10.89
C LEU A 8 -17.84 -7.38 10.05
N CYS A 9 -17.74 -6.15 10.56
CA CYS A 9 -17.07 -5.04 9.87
C CYS A 9 -15.57 -5.30 9.72
N TRP A 10 -14.95 -5.87 10.76
CA TRP A 10 -13.52 -6.21 10.74
C TRP A 10 -13.22 -7.42 9.85
N ASP A 11 -14.11 -8.42 9.84
CA ASP A 11 -13.94 -9.62 9.02
C ASP A 11 -14.06 -9.33 7.52
N PHE A 12 -14.94 -8.39 7.13
CA PHE A 12 -15.03 -7.89 5.75
C PHE A 12 -13.74 -7.17 5.30
N LEU A 13 -13.14 -6.37 6.19
CA LEU A 13 -11.90 -5.65 5.89
C LEU A 13 -10.71 -6.59 5.69
N ASP A 14 -10.66 -7.70 6.42
CA ASP A 14 -9.60 -8.70 6.32
C ASP A 14 -9.57 -9.40 4.96
N ASN A 15 -10.74 -9.68 4.38
CA ASN A 15 -10.84 -10.25 3.03
C ASN A 15 -10.30 -9.27 1.96
N PHE A 16 -10.57 -7.98 2.10
CA PHE A 16 -10.13 -6.96 1.15
C PHE A 16 -8.60 -6.75 1.16
N ILE A 17 -7.98 -6.83 2.34
CA ILE A 17 -6.52 -6.66 2.49
C ILE A 17 -5.77 -7.90 1.99
N ASP A 18 -6.32 -9.10 2.09
CA ASP A 18 -5.68 -10.32 1.57
C ASP A 18 -5.77 -10.41 0.04
N GLU A 19 -6.85 -9.92 -0.57
CA GLU A 19 -7.07 -9.97 -2.02
C GLU A 19 -6.13 -9.03 -2.80
N THR A 20 -5.80 -7.88 -2.23
CA THR A 20 -4.84 -6.93 -2.82
C THR A 20 -3.39 -7.43 -2.84
N ALA A 21 -3.04 -8.38 -1.96
CA ALA A 21 -1.72 -9.03 -1.97
C ALA A 21 -1.58 -10.08 -3.08
N SER A 22 -2.68 -10.61 -3.62
CA SER A 22 -2.66 -11.65 -4.67
C SER A 22 -2.57 -11.09 -6.09
N SER A 23 -3.03 -9.84 -6.31
CA SER A 23 -2.93 -9.15 -7.61
C SER A 23 -1.53 -8.54 -7.83
N SER A 24 -0.49 -9.37 -7.74
CA SER A 24 0.85 -8.97 -8.16
C SER A 24 0.89 -8.86 -9.69
N PHE A 25 1.19 -7.65 -10.16
CA PHE A 25 1.36 -7.30 -11.57
C PHE A 25 2.39 -8.23 -12.22
N LEU A 26 1.91 -9.24 -12.96
CA LEU A 26 2.71 -10.07 -13.83
C LEU A 26 3.10 -9.24 -15.06
N TRP A 27 4.32 -8.72 -15.06
CA TRP A 27 4.93 -8.18 -16.28
C TRP A 27 5.10 -9.34 -17.27
N PRO A 28 4.56 -9.28 -18.51
CA PRO A 28 4.81 -10.33 -19.48
C PRO A 28 6.29 -10.27 -19.89
N SER A 29 7.07 -11.24 -19.41
CA SER A 29 8.39 -11.55 -19.96
C SER A 29 8.20 -12.06 -21.38
N SER A 30 8.52 -11.24 -22.36
CA SER A 30 8.59 -11.64 -23.76
C SER A 30 9.73 -12.64 -23.96
N ASN A 31 9.43 -13.92 -23.79
CA ASN A 31 10.27 -15.02 -24.24
C ASN A 31 10.23 -15.02 -25.78
N SER A 32 11.29 -14.51 -26.41
CA SER A 32 11.47 -14.55 -27.86
C SER A 32 11.73 -15.99 -28.29
N GLY A 33 10.63 -16.73 -28.49
CA GLY A 33 10.62 -18.05 -29.08
C GLY A 33 10.90 -17.96 -30.57
N SER A 34 12.05 -18.51 -30.95
CA SER A 34 12.45 -18.85 -32.32
C SER A 34 11.28 -19.41 -33.14
N VAL A 35 10.83 -18.66 -34.14
CA VAL A 35 9.90 -19.15 -35.17
C VAL A 35 10.75 -19.54 -36.38
N GLU A 36 10.99 -20.84 -36.54
CA GLU A 36 11.46 -21.43 -37.78
C GLU A 36 10.31 -21.33 -38.80
N ILE A 37 10.55 -20.63 -39.92
CA ILE A 37 9.63 -20.57 -41.05
C ILE A 37 10.18 -21.53 -42.11
N ASP A 38 9.60 -22.72 -42.17
CA ASP A 38 9.74 -23.65 -43.28
C ASP A 38 8.96 -23.14 -44.49
N PHE A 39 9.66 -22.75 -45.55
CA PHE A 39 9.05 -22.48 -46.85
C PHE A 39 9.32 -23.64 -47.80
N SER A 40 8.42 -24.63 -47.77
CA SER A 40 8.30 -25.62 -48.86
C SER A 40 7.56 -24.97 -50.02
N SER A 41 8.27 -24.76 -51.15
CA SER A 41 7.63 -24.49 -52.43
C SER A 41 7.95 -25.61 -53.41
N SER A 42 6.89 -26.32 -53.77
CA SER A 42 6.85 -27.44 -54.69
C SER A 42 7.04 -27.00 -56.14
N VAL A 43 7.95 -27.69 -56.82
CA VAL A 43 7.83 -28.23 -58.20
C VAL A 43 7.21 -27.32 -59.26
N ALA A 44 8.07 -26.83 -60.15
CA ALA A 44 7.82 -26.91 -61.59
C ALA A 44 9.14 -27.24 -62.30
N VAL A 45 9.14 -28.38 -62.98
CA VAL A 45 10.27 -29.01 -63.69
C VAL A 45 10.31 -28.52 -65.13
N SER A 46 11.53 -28.41 -65.66
CA SER A 46 11.99 -28.58 -67.06
C SER A 46 12.79 -27.37 -67.53
N GLN A 47 13.96 -27.47 -68.15
CA GLN A 47 14.84 -28.56 -68.55
C GLN A 47 15.93 -27.81 -69.33
N GLU A 48 17.22 -27.90 -68.98
CA GLU A 48 18.30 -27.96 -69.97
C GLU A 48 19.54 -28.60 -69.32
N LYS A 49 20.16 -29.44 -70.13
CA LYS A 49 21.21 -30.39 -69.78
C LYS A 49 22.54 -29.66 -69.62
N GLU A 50 23.41 -30.22 -68.78
CA GLU A 50 24.75 -30.68 -69.16
C GLU A 50 25.88 -30.38 -68.14
N SER A 51 26.57 -31.47 -67.80
CA SER A 51 27.96 -31.57 -67.34
C SER A 51 28.30 -31.45 -65.85
N THR A 52 28.45 -32.65 -65.27
CA THR A 52 29.65 -33.10 -64.53
C THR A 52 30.13 -32.33 -63.29
N ARG A 53 29.80 -32.91 -62.13
CA ARG A 53 30.65 -33.14 -60.94
C ARG A 53 31.82 -32.15 -60.76
N LYS A 54 31.60 -31.05 -60.05
CA LYS A 54 32.66 -30.41 -59.27
C LYS A 54 32.16 -30.01 -57.87
N ARG A 55 32.82 -30.62 -56.89
CA ARG A 55 32.84 -30.37 -55.45
C ARG A 55 32.24 -29.03 -55.02
N VAL A 56 31.11 -29.12 -54.33
CA VAL A 56 30.66 -28.17 -53.30
C VAL A 56 31.84 -27.92 -52.37
N ARG A 57 32.48 -26.75 -52.53
CA ARG A 57 33.26 -25.98 -51.56
C ARG A 57 34.16 -25.03 -52.36
N SER A 58 33.66 -23.82 -52.53
CA SER A 58 34.48 -22.68 -52.91
C SER A 58 34.28 -21.60 -51.86
N ASP A 59 34.93 -21.78 -50.71
CA ASP A 59 35.38 -20.67 -49.84
C ASP A 59 36.47 -19.86 -50.55
N SER A 60 36.21 -19.49 -51.82
CA SER A 60 37.18 -18.82 -52.68
C SER A 60 36.96 -17.32 -52.60
N CYS A 61 37.50 -16.67 -51.57
CA CYS A 61 37.99 -15.30 -51.76
C CYS A 61 38.88 -14.79 -50.61
N SER A 62 40.16 -15.14 -50.69
CA SER A 62 41.28 -14.31 -50.23
C SER A 62 41.63 -13.23 -51.28
N LYS A 63 40.63 -12.66 -51.99
CA LYS A 63 40.84 -11.45 -52.80
C LYS A 63 40.71 -10.21 -51.90
N PRO A 64 41.57 -9.19 -52.02
CA PRO A 64 41.53 -7.98 -51.20
C PRO A 64 40.14 -7.31 -51.09
N GLY A 65 39.33 -7.35 -52.15
CA GLY A 65 37.96 -6.82 -52.17
C GLY A 65 36.97 -7.55 -51.25
N ALA A 66 37.15 -8.86 -51.01
CA ALA A 66 36.29 -9.61 -50.10
C ALA A 66 36.60 -9.30 -48.62
N LYS A 67 37.85 -8.97 -48.30
CA LYS A 67 38.24 -8.51 -46.95
C LYS A 67 37.63 -7.14 -46.65
N ALA A 68 37.66 -6.22 -47.61
CA ALA A 68 37.04 -4.90 -47.46
C ALA A 68 35.51 -4.99 -47.28
N CYS A 69 34.81 -5.78 -48.10
CA CYS A 69 33.37 -5.98 -47.96
C CYS A 69 33.00 -6.61 -46.60
N ARG A 70 33.76 -7.61 -46.13
CA ARG A 70 33.53 -8.22 -44.80
C ARG A 70 33.72 -7.22 -43.66
N GLU A 71 34.77 -6.40 -43.71
CA GLU A 71 35.00 -5.37 -42.68
C GLU A 71 33.94 -4.25 -42.74
N ARG A 72 33.47 -3.88 -43.94
CA ARG A 72 32.35 -2.94 -44.08
C ARG A 72 31.11 -3.46 -43.35
N LEU A 73 30.70 -4.71 -43.63
CA LEU A 73 29.56 -5.33 -42.96
C LEU A 73 29.75 -5.42 -41.43
N ARG A 74 30.99 -5.69 -40.98
CA ARG A 74 31.33 -5.69 -39.54
C ARG A 74 31.11 -4.32 -38.90
N ARG A 75 31.52 -3.24 -39.58
CA ARG A 75 31.35 -1.86 -39.09
C ARG A 75 29.91 -1.39 -39.15
N GLU A 76 29.18 -1.75 -40.20
CA GLU A 76 27.73 -1.50 -40.33
C GLU A 76 27.00 -2.13 -39.14
N LYS A 77 27.19 -3.43 -38.90
CA LYS A 77 26.59 -4.13 -37.75
C LYS A 77 26.97 -3.52 -36.40
N LEU A 78 28.22 -3.03 -36.25
CA LEU A 78 28.63 -2.34 -35.04
C LEU A 78 27.93 -0.99 -34.89
N ASN A 79 27.80 -0.23 -35.98
CA ASN A 79 27.11 1.06 -35.96
C ASN A 79 25.61 0.89 -35.69
N ASP A 80 24.99 -0.19 -36.18
CA ASP A 80 23.59 -0.52 -35.87
C ASP A 80 23.41 -0.71 -34.36
N ARG A 81 24.34 -1.43 -33.69
CA ARG A 81 24.33 -1.58 -32.23
C ARG A 81 24.46 -0.25 -31.47
N PHE A 82 25.25 0.69 -31.98
CA PHE A 82 25.36 2.03 -31.38
C PHE A 82 24.09 2.85 -31.59
N GLN A 83 23.42 2.72 -32.74
CA GLN A 83 22.14 3.36 -33.00
C GLN A 83 21.04 2.80 -32.09
N ASP A 84 20.95 1.47 -31.98
CA ASP A 84 20.02 0.79 -31.08
C ASP A 84 20.23 1.26 -29.63
N LEU A 85 21.48 1.28 -29.16
CA LEU A 85 21.82 1.74 -27.81
C LEU A 85 21.43 3.20 -27.61
N SER A 86 21.77 4.09 -28.55
CA SER A 86 21.38 5.50 -28.49
C SER A 86 19.87 5.68 -28.40
N ALA A 87 19.08 4.90 -29.14
CA ALA A 87 17.63 5.00 -29.14
C ALA A 87 17.01 4.58 -27.79
N VAL A 88 17.61 3.59 -27.11
CA VAL A 88 17.18 3.15 -25.78
C VAL A 88 17.55 4.16 -24.70
N LEU A 89 18.74 4.78 -24.77
CA LEU A 89 19.20 5.73 -23.75
C LEU A 89 18.43 7.05 -23.78
N GLU A 90 18.03 7.53 -24.96
CA GLU A 90 17.28 8.78 -25.11
C GLU A 90 16.09 8.62 -26.06
N PRO A 91 14.98 8.03 -25.59
CA PRO A 91 13.76 7.93 -26.38
C PRO A 91 13.28 9.32 -26.81
N GLY A 92 13.15 9.55 -28.13
CA GLY A 92 12.62 10.79 -28.69
C GLY A 92 13.64 11.88 -29.03
N ARG A 93 14.95 11.67 -28.79
CA ARG A 93 16.02 12.54 -29.34
C ARG A 93 16.67 11.91 -30.57
N PRO A 94 17.20 12.73 -31.51
CA PRO A 94 17.97 12.22 -32.63
C PRO A 94 19.21 11.47 -32.12
N ALA A 95 19.56 10.36 -32.80
CA ALA A 95 20.67 9.51 -32.37
C ALA A 95 21.98 10.30 -32.26
N LYS A 96 22.67 10.17 -31.12
CA LYS A 96 23.97 10.81 -30.92
C LYS A 96 24.98 10.15 -31.85
N ALA A 97 25.85 10.94 -32.48
CA ALA A 97 26.92 10.41 -33.33
C ALA A 97 28.20 10.07 -32.55
N ASP A 98 28.34 10.60 -31.33
CA ASP A 98 29.55 10.47 -30.52
C ASP A 98 29.56 9.17 -29.72
N LYS A 99 30.45 8.24 -30.11
CA LYS A 99 30.50 6.88 -29.56
C LYS A 99 30.92 6.81 -28.09
N PRO A 100 31.95 7.55 -27.62
CA PRO A 100 32.31 7.60 -26.21
C PRO A 100 31.16 8.13 -25.34
N ALA A 101 30.51 9.22 -25.74
CA ALA A 101 29.37 9.77 -25.00
C ALA A 101 28.21 8.76 -24.87
N ILE A 102 27.89 7.99 -25.92
CA ILE A 102 26.87 6.93 -25.83
C ILE A 102 27.26 5.89 -24.77
N ILE A 103 28.53 5.49 -24.71
CA ILE A 103 29.01 4.50 -23.73
C ILE A 103 28.96 5.08 -22.31
N ASP A 104 29.42 6.32 -22.12
CA ASP A 104 29.40 7.00 -20.82
C ASP A 104 27.96 7.20 -20.32
N ASP A 105 27.04 7.57 -21.21
CA ASP A 105 25.61 7.68 -20.92
C ASP A 105 25.01 6.32 -20.53
N ALA A 106 25.35 5.24 -21.25
CA ALA A 106 24.91 3.90 -20.92
C ALA A 106 25.38 3.46 -19.53
N ILE A 107 26.66 3.70 -19.21
CA ILE A 107 27.22 3.37 -17.89
C ILE A 107 26.51 4.15 -16.79
N ARG A 108 26.29 5.46 -17.00
CA ARG A 108 25.64 6.34 -16.03
C ARG A 108 24.20 5.91 -15.78
N ILE A 109 23.39 5.72 -16.83
CA ILE A 109 21.99 5.32 -16.71
C ILE A 109 21.88 3.93 -16.09
N LEU A 110 22.71 2.97 -16.50
CA LEU A 110 22.69 1.62 -15.94
C LEU A 110 23.04 1.62 -14.44
N THR A 111 23.99 2.46 -14.02
CA THR A 111 24.34 2.61 -12.60
C THR A 111 23.18 3.21 -11.82
N GLN A 112 22.56 4.26 -12.35
CA GLN A 112 21.39 4.92 -11.75
C GLN A 112 20.21 3.97 -11.61
N LEU A 113 19.86 3.23 -12.67
CA LEU A 113 18.76 2.25 -12.63
C LEU A 113 19.03 1.12 -11.63
N LYS A 114 20.31 0.71 -11.47
CA LYS A 114 20.68 -0.28 -10.44
C LYS A 114 20.50 0.27 -9.02
N SER A 115 20.87 1.53 -8.76
CA SER A 115 20.64 2.14 -7.46
C SER A 115 19.14 2.32 -7.17
N GLU A 116 18.37 2.80 -8.14
CA GLU A 116 16.91 2.96 -8.01
C GLU A 116 16.21 1.62 -7.78
N ALA A 117 16.59 0.58 -8.54
CA ALA A 117 16.04 -0.76 -8.34
C ALA A 117 16.35 -1.32 -6.94
N LYS A 118 17.54 -1.01 -6.40
CA LYS A 118 17.90 -1.39 -5.03
C LYS A 118 17.07 -0.63 -4.00
N GLU A 119 16.96 0.69 -4.13
CA GLU A 119 16.15 1.52 -3.22
C GLU A 119 14.67 1.13 -3.22
N LEU A 120 14.10 0.86 -4.40
CA LEU A 120 12.72 0.36 -4.53
C LEU A 120 12.55 -1.00 -3.86
N LYS A 121 13.56 -1.88 -3.95
CA LYS A 121 13.54 -3.17 -3.26
C LYS A 121 13.57 -2.98 -1.74
N ASP A 122 14.50 -2.17 -1.24
CA ASP A 122 14.68 -1.91 0.19
C ASP A 122 13.41 -1.24 0.79
N THR A 123 12.82 -0.29 0.07
CA THR A 123 11.57 0.38 0.50
C THR A 123 10.35 -0.55 0.45
N ASN A 124 10.24 -1.42 -0.54
CA ASN A 124 9.17 -2.43 -0.60
C ASN A 124 9.30 -3.45 0.55
N GLU A 125 10.51 -3.93 0.84
CA GLU A 125 10.78 -4.81 2.00
C GLU A 125 10.34 -4.13 3.30
N LYS A 126 10.71 -2.86 3.50
CA LYS A 126 10.29 -2.07 4.67
C LYS A 126 8.76 -1.93 4.77
N LEU A 127 8.08 -1.61 3.68
CA LEU A 127 6.61 -1.50 3.66
C LEU A 127 5.94 -2.84 3.99
N GLN A 128 6.49 -3.95 3.50
CA GLN A 128 5.97 -5.28 3.84
C GLN A 128 6.15 -5.62 5.32
N GLU A 129 7.26 -5.22 5.94
CA GLU A 129 7.47 -5.33 7.38
C GLU A 129 6.48 -4.48 8.17
N GLU A 130 6.25 -3.23 7.75
CA GLU A 130 5.28 -2.34 8.37
C GLU A 130 3.84 -2.89 8.27
N ILE A 131 3.46 -3.42 7.11
CA ILE A 131 2.17 -4.10 6.93
C ILE A 131 2.04 -5.30 7.88
N LYS A 132 3.10 -6.11 8.03
CA LYS A 132 3.08 -7.25 8.96
C LYS A 132 2.94 -6.79 10.40
N SER A 133 3.65 -5.75 10.80
CA SER A 133 3.57 -5.15 12.14
C SER A 133 2.17 -4.62 12.42
N LEU A 134 1.60 -3.84 11.50
CA LEU A 134 0.25 -3.28 11.65
C LEU A 134 -0.82 -4.37 11.67
N LYS A 135 -0.65 -5.45 10.90
CA LYS A 135 -1.56 -6.62 10.98
C LYS A 135 -1.50 -7.28 12.36
N ALA A 136 -0.31 -7.41 12.95
CA ALA A 136 -0.14 -7.96 14.29
C ALA A 136 -0.79 -7.05 15.36
N GLU A 137 -0.48 -5.75 15.33
CA GLU A 137 -1.06 -4.77 16.26
C GLU A 137 -2.59 -4.71 16.16
N LYS A 138 -3.14 -4.72 14.95
CA LYS A 138 -4.59 -4.80 14.71
C LYS A 138 -5.20 -6.05 15.35
N ASN A 139 -4.52 -7.19 15.29
CA ASN A 139 -5.01 -8.43 15.91
C ASN A 139 -4.94 -8.36 17.44
N GLU A 140 -3.84 -7.85 18.01
CA GLU A 140 -3.70 -7.64 19.47
C GLU A 140 -4.80 -6.73 20.02
N LEU A 141 -5.10 -5.61 19.33
CA LEU A 141 -6.19 -4.72 19.70
C LEU A 141 -7.57 -5.41 19.63
N ARG A 142 -7.75 -6.35 18.71
CA ARG A 142 -9.00 -7.14 18.62
C ARG A 142 -9.14 -8.07 19.82
N GLU A 143 -8.04 -8.74 20.21
CA GLU A 143 -8.01 -9.62 21.39
C GLU A 143 -8.25 -8.83 22.68
N GLU A 144 -7.62 -7.67 22.83
CA GLU A 144 -7.82 -6.77 23.98
C GLU A 144 -9.27 -6.25 24.02
N LYS A 145 -9.82 -5.80 22.88
CA LYS A 145 -11.23 -5.34 22.78
C LYS A 145 -12.20 -6.42 23.24
N LEU A 146 -12.00 -7.66 22.82
CA LEU A 146 -12.85 -8.79 23.22
C LEU A 146 -12.75 -9.09 24.71
N THR A 147 -11.53 -9.07 25.25
CA THR A 147 -11.26 -9.30 26.67
C THR A 147 -11.94 -8.23 27.53
N LEU A 148 -11.75 -6.95 27.18
CA LEU A 148 -12.39 -5.82 27.88
C LEU A 148 -13.92 -5.88 27.80
N LYS A 149 -14.48 -6.32 26.67
CA LYS A 149 -15.93 -6.50 26.51
C LYS A 149 -16.46 -7.57 27.48
N ALA A 150 -15.76 -8.69 27.61
CA ALA A 150 -16.12 -9.76 28.54
C ALA A 150 -16.02 -9.29 30.01
N ASP A 151 -14.94 -8.58 30.36
CA ASP A 151 -14.76 -8.05 31.72
C ASP A 151 -15.80 -6.98 32.08
N LYS A 152 -16.14 -6.11 31.11
CA LYS A 152 -17.22 -5.14 31.25
C LYS A 152 -18.55 -5.84 31.54
N GLU A 153 -18.93 -6.84 30.75
CA GLU A 153 -20.18 -7.57 30.94
C GLU A 153 -20.23 -8.26 32.32
N LYS A 154 -19.13 -8.90 32.72
CA LYS A 154 -19.01 -9.52 34.04
C LYS A 154 -19.19 -8.53 35.18
N MET A 155 -18.62 -7.33 35.06
CA MET A 155 -18.77 -6.27 36.07
C MET A 155 -20.19 -5.72 36.12
N GLU A 156 -20.82 -5.49 34.96
CA GLU A 156 -22.21 -5.06 34.87
C GLU A 156 -23.17 -6.09 35.51
N GLN A 157 -22.93 -7.38 35.29
CA GLN A 157 -23.67 -8.45 35.97
C GLN A 157 -23.49 -8.41 37.49
N HIS A 158 -22.27 -8.19 37.98
CA HIS A 158 -21.99 -8.07 39.41
C HIS A 158 -22.70 -6.87 40.04
N VAL A 159 -22.64 -5.70 39.39
CA VAL A 159 -23.38 -4.49 39.82
C VAL A 159 -24.88 -4.72 39.82
N LYS A 160 -25.43 -5.35 38.77
CA LYS A 160 -26.85 -5.68 38.68
C LYS A 160 -27.29 -6.67 39.77
N ALA A 161 -26.44 -7.62 40.14
CA ALA A 161 -26.70 -8.55 41.24
C ALA A 161 -26.64 -7.87 42.62
N MET A 162 -25.77 -6.86 42.80
CA MET A 162 -25.67 -6.07 44.03
C MET A 162 -26.73 -4.98 44.15
N ALA A 163 -27.37 -4.58 43.05
CA ALA A 163 -28.52 -3.68 43.07
C ALA A 163 -29.73 -4.39 43.71
N VAL A 164 -29.83 -4.30 45.04
CA VAL A 164 -31.01 -4.71 45.82
C VAL A 164 -32.25 -4.03 45.22
N PRO A 165 -33.39 -4.74 45.02
CA PRO A 165 -34.63 -4.11 44.62
C PRO A 165 -34.98 -3.04 45.65
N THR A 166 -34.84 -1.78 45.27
CA THR A 166 -35.32 -0.67 46.10
C THR A 166 -36.83 -0.86 46.20
N PRO A 167 -37.41 -0.93 47.42
CA PRO A 167 -38.85 -1.05 47.55
C PRO A 167 -39.52 0.17 46.87
N PRO A 168 -40.70 -0.01 46.27
CA PRO A 168 -41.38 1.06 45.55
C PRO A 168 -41.51 2.32 46.42
N PRO A 169 -41.32 3.53 45.87
CA PRO A 169 -41.41 4.76 46.64
C PRO A 169 -42.84 5.01 47.07
N GLY A 170 -43.19 4.54 48.27
CA GLY A 170 -44.50 4.77 48.84
C GLY A 170 -44.80 3.79 49.96
N LEU A 171 -44.17 3.99 51.13
CA LEU A 171 -44.68 3.64 52.46
C LEU A 171 -43.62 4.04 53.51
N MET A 172 -43.39 5.35 53.66
CA MET A 172 -42.77 5.88 54.88
C MET A 172 -43.90 6.32 55.82
N PRO A 173 -43.92 5.95 57.11
CA PRO A 173 -44.85 6.51 58.07
C PRO A 173 -44.61 8.02 58.19
N ALA A 174 -45.66 8.81 58.03
CA ALA A 174 -45.60 10.26 58.18
C ALA A 174 -45.14 10.63 59.59
N ALA A 175 -43.93 11.17 59.71
CA ALA A 175 -43.50 11.90 60.89
C ALA A 175 -43.73 13.39 60.62
N ALA A 176 -44.67 13.97 61.37
CA ALA A 176 -45.10 15.35 61.24
C ALA A 176 -44.12 16.30 61.93
N TYR A 177 -43.36 17.09 61.17
CA TYR A 177 -42.77 18.33 61.70
C TYR A 177 -42.42 19.36 60.60
N HIS A 178 -43.15 20.47 60.68
CA HIS A 178 -42.77 21.87 60.47
C HIS A 178 -42.17 22.38 59.14
N ALA A 179 -43.04 23.07 58.41
CA ALA A 179 -42.92 24.46 57.91
C ALA A 179 -41.51 25.07 57.68
N GLY A 180 -41.21 25.33 56.41
CA GLY A 180 -40.20 26.29 55.96
C GLY A 180 -40.25 26.45 54.43
N ALA A 181 -40.77 27.58 53.95
CA ALA A 181 -41.00 27.84 52.54
C ALA A 181 -39.72 28.28 51.81
N THR A 182 -39.25 27.50 50.85
CA THR A 182 -38.35 27.95 49.77
C THR A 182 -38.89 27.45 48.44
N LYS A 183 -39.27 28.39 47.57
CA LYS A 183 -39.83 28.15 46.23
C LYS A 183 -38.72 27.69 45.29
N MET A 184 -38.65 26.39 45.00
CA MET A 184 -37.97 25.87 43.80
C MET A 184 -39.03 25.18 42.93
N PRO A 185 -39.13 25.51 41.63
CA PRO A 185 -40.10 24.86 40.74
C PRO A 185 -39.74 23.37 40.56
N PRO A 186 -40.74 22.49 40.35
CA PRO A 186 -40.52 21.07 40.19
C PRO A 186 -39.78 20.80 38.88
N MET A 187 -38.54 20.32 38.99
CA MET A 187 -37.73 19.89 37.85
C MET A 187 -38.25 18.52 37.39
N TYR A 188 -38.61 18.42 36.11
CA TYR A 188 -39.21 17.24 35.51
C TYR A 188 -38.30 16.00 35.60
N PRO A 189 -38.83 14.78 35.83
CA PRO A 189 -38.03 13.58 36.14
C PRO A 189 -37.19 12.95 35.00
N SER A 190 -37.06 13.57 33.82
CA SER A 190 -36.52 12.87 32.62
C SER A 190 -35.03 13.05 32.36
N TYR A 191 -34.27 13.79 33.16
CA TYR A 191 -32.81 13.87 33.04
C TYR A 191 -32.15 13.80 34.41
N SER A 192 -31.60 12.63 34.76
CA SER A 192 -30.65 12.49 35.86
C SER A 192 -29.30 13.08 35.44
N LEU A 193 -29.21 14.41 35.28
CA LEU A 193 -27.93 15.10 35.37
C LEU A 193 -27.71 15.45 36.84
N VAL A 194 -27.07 14.54 37.59
CA VAL A 194 -26.44 14.95 38.83
C VAL A 194 -25.37 15.96 38.43
N PRO A 195 -25.49 17.23 38.83
CA PRO A 195 -24.55 18.23 38.40
C PRO A 195 -23.21 17.94 39.09
N MET A 196 -22.14 17.61 38.33
CA MET A 196 -20.84 17.20 38.90
C MET A 196 -20.23 18.22 39.86
N TRP A 197 -20.67 19.48 39.81
CA TRP A 197 -20.26 20.53 40.74
C TRP A 197 -20.63 20.22 42.22
N GLN A 198 -21.58 19.32 42.50
CA GLN A 198 -21.86 18.90 43.87
C GLN A 198 -20.72 18.10 44.53
N TYR A 199 -19.75 17.62 43.75
CA TYR A 199 -18.61 16.82 44.23
C TYR A 199 -17.28 17.58 44.26
N LEU A 200 -17.28 18.88 43.91
CA LEU A 200 -16.07 19.70 43.93
C LEU A 200 -15.86 20.32 45.33
N PRO A 201 -14.64 20.27 45.90
CA PRO A 201 -14.32 20.92 47.17
C PRO A 201 -14.59 22.43 47.11
N PRO A 202 -15.02 23.09 48.20
CA PRO A 202 -15.27 24.54 48.24
C PRO A 202 -14.11 25.40 47.74
N ALA A 203 -12.87 24.93 47.86
CA ALA A 203 -11.66 25.59 47.35
C ALA A 203 -11.57 25.67 45.81
N ALA A 204 -12.32 24.84 45.09
CA ALA A 204 -12.37 24.86 43.62
C ALA A 204 -13.26 26.00 43.07
N TYR A 205 -13.99 26.70 43.94
CA TYR A 205 -14.85 27.83 43.60
C TYR A 205 -14.25 29.20 43.92
N ASP A 206 -12.97 29.25 44.31
CA ASP A 206 -12.32 30.51 44.62
C ASP A 206 -11.94 31.28 43.35
N THR A 207 -12.92 31.96 42.76
CA THR A 207 -12.73 32.85 41.62
C THR A 207 -12.19 34.23 42.03
N SER A 208 -11.77 34.42 43.29
CA SER A 208 -11.28 35.72 43.77
C SER A 208 -10.03 36.19 43.03
N ARG A 209 -9.25 35.27 42.44
CA ARG A 209 -8.00 35.58 41.71
C ARG A 209 -8.12 35.47 40.19
N ASP A 210 -9.32 35.20 39.68
CA ASP A 210 -9.56 35.01 38.23
C ASP A 210 -9.29 36.29 37.42
N HIS A 211 -9.39 37.45 38.07
CA HIS A 211 -9.07 38.75 37.48
C HIS A 211 -7.57 39.01 37.28
N GLU A 212 -6.67 38.24 37.92
CA GLU A 212 -5.21 38.37 37.75
C GLU A 212 -4.72 37.72 36.45
N LEU A 213 -5.51 36.81 35.85
CA LEU A 213 -5.12 36.01 34.67
C LEU A 213 -5.67 36.54 33.35
N ARG A 214 -6.48 37.60 33.37
CA ARG A 214 -7.03 38.19 32.15
C ARG A 214 -6.00 39.18 31.56
N PRO A 215 -5.61 39.04 30.28
CA PRO A 215 -4.77 40.04 29.64
C PRO A 215 -5.50 41.40 29.66
N PRO A 216 -4.77 42.53 29.83
CA PRO A 216 -5.39 43.85 29.89
C PRO A 216 -6.16 44.09 28.59
N ALA A 217 -7.46 44.37 28.73
CA ALA A 217 -8.28 44.79 27.60
C ALA A 217 -7.68 46.09 27.03
N ALA A 218 -7.42 46.09 25.72
CA ALA A 218 -6.97 47.25 24.97
C ALA A 218 -8.02 48.37 24.97
#